data_AF-A0A8S0FHN8-F1
#
_entry.id   AF-A0A8S0FHN8-F1
#
_cell.length_a   1.000
_cell.length_b   1.000
_cell.length_c   1.000
_cell.angle_alpha   90.00
_cell.angle_beta   90.00
_cell.angle_gamma   90.00
#
_symmetry.space_group_name_H-M   'P 1'
#
loop_
_entity.id
_entity.type
_entity.pdbx_description
1 polymer ?
#
loop_
_entity_poly.entity_id
_entity_poly.type
_entity_poly.pdbx_seq_one_letter_code
_entity_poly.pdbx_strand_id
1 'polypeptide(L)'
;MIQIANQQKLVFAWGVVLLVVRTTNLLSLFVEWVKLFTDKVTRGGKMKKWMLAICLMFINEICQATDCFDLAGRDYKIDPDLLRAISWKESRYRVNAIGINPVTGYGSGLMQVDSQHFNELARYGIKPEHLTTDPCMNIYTGAYYLAIAY
;
A
#
# COMPACT_ATOMS: atom_id res chain seq x y z
N MET A 1 12.80 28.37 -6.36
CA MET A 1 13.70 27.26 -5.95
C MET A 1 13.98 27.17 -4.44
N ILE A 2 13.67 28.19 -3.61
CA ILE A 2 14.00 28.17 -2.16
C ILE A 2 12.95 27.44 -1.28
N GLN A 3 11.70 27.29 -1.74
CA GLN A 3 10.63 26.64 -0.98
C GLN A 3 10.69 25.09 -0.98
N ILE A 4 11.27 24.47 -2.01
CA ILE A 4 11.33 23.00 -2.13
C ILE A 4 12.42 22.41 -1.23
N ALA A 5 13.55 23.11 -1.07
CA ALA A 5 14.67 22.65 -0.25
C ALA A 5 14.35 22.58 1.26
N ASN A 6 13.41 23.42 1.75
CA ASN A 6 13.05 23.44 3.17
C ASN A 6 12.09 22.29 3.54
N GLN A 7 11.19 21.91 2.62
CA GLN A 7 10.32 20.74 2.78
C GLN A 7 11.12 19.44 2.81
N GLN A 8 12.13 19.31 1.94
CA GLN A 8 12.97 18.11 1.89
C GLN A 8 13.84 17.92 3.15
N LYS A 9 14.33 19.00 3.77
CA LYS A 9 15.08 18.93 5.03
C LYS A 9 14.21 18.54 6.23
N LEU A 10 12.96 18.99 6.26
CA LEU A 10 11.98 18.55 7.26
C LEU A 10 11.64 17.07 7.09
N VAL A 11 11.39 16.60 5.87
CA VAL A 11 11.10 15.17 5.62
C VAL A 11 12.29 14.29 5.98
N PHE A 12 13.53 14.74 5.76
CA PHE A 12 14.73 13.99 6.15
C PHE A 12 14.94 13.97 7.68
N ALA A 13 14.71 15.11 8.36
CA ALA A 13 14.84 15.19 9.81
C ALA A 13 13.80 14.32 10.53
N TRP A 14 12.55 14.32 10.06
CA TRP A 14 11.50 13.45 10.59
C TRP A 14 11.68 11.99 10.18
N GLY A 15 12.22 11.73 8.98
CA GLY A 15 12.53 10.38 8.49
C GLY A 15 13.63 9.68 9.28
N VAL A 16 14.70 10.40 9.67
CA VAL A 16 15.77 9.85 10.52
C VAL A 16 15.30 9.64 11.96
N VAL A 17 14.46 10.53 12.50
CA VAL A 17 13.80 10.33 13.80
C VAL A 17 12.91 9.08 13.77
N LEU A 18 12.10 8.89 12.72
CA LEU A 18 11.28 7.69 12.54
C LEU A 18 12.12 6.41 12.36
N LEU A 19 13.28 6.48 11.71
CA LEU A 19 14.17 5.33 11.51
C LEU A 19 14.86 4.91 12.82
N VAL A 20 15.33 5.87 13.62
CA VAL A 20 15.94 5.63 14.94
C VAL A 20 14.90 5.10 15.94
N VAL A 21 13.64 5.54 15.83
CA VAL A 21 12.50 5.02 16.61
C VAL A 21 12.12 3.59 16.22
N ARG A 22 12.48 3.12 15.01
CA ARG A 22 12.10 1.80 14.50
C ARG A 22 13.06 0.68 14.92
N THR A 23 14.28 1.00 15.37
CA THR A 23 15.34 -0.01 15.63
C THR A 23 15.67 -0.23 17.10
N THR A 24 15.12 0.57 18.02
CA THR A 24 15.26 0.32 19.45
C THR A 24 13.90 0.27 20.10
N ASN A 25 13.76 -0.67 21.03
CA ASN A 25 12.57 -1.06 21.76
C ASN A 25 11.96 0.11 22.56
N LEU A 26 11.39 1.10 21.86
CA LEU A 26 10.89 2.37 22.39
C LEU A 26 9.47 2.27 22.95
N LEU A 27 8.85 1.08 22.92
CA LEU A 27 7.55 0.86 23.53
C LEU A 27 7.64 0.96 25.06
N SER A 28 8.72 0.48 25.68
CA SER A 28 8.85 0.51 27.14
C SER A 28 9.10 1.92 27.70
N LEU A 29 10.02 2.68 27.08
CA LEU A 29 10.35 4.05 27.51
C LEU A 29 9.23 5.04 27.18
N PHE A 30 8.55 4.89 26.04
CA PHE A 30 7.39 5.71 25.72
C PHE A 30 6.23 5.43 26.69
N VAL A 31 6.00 4.16 27.07
CA VAL A 31 4.97 3.80 28.06
C VAL A 31 5.29 4.33 29.46
N GLU A 32 6.55 4.32 29.91
CA GLU A 32 6.93 4.92 31.20
C GLU A 32 6.79 6.45 31.21
N TRP A 33 7.17 7.12 30.13
CA TRP A 33 7.03 8.58 30.03
C TRP A 33 5.56 9.01 29.94
N VAL A 34 4.74 8.24 29.21
CA VAL A 34 3.27 8.41 29.19
C VAL A 34 2.67 8.25 30.59
N LYS A 35 3.12 7.26 31.37
CA LYS A 35 2.66 7.04 32.76
C LYS A 35 3.00 8.23 33.68
N LEU A 36 4.23 8.74 33.59
CA LEU A 36 4.69 9.86 34.40
C LEU A 36 4.00 11.18 34.01
N PHE A 37 3.64 11.34 32.74
CA PHE A 37 2.84 12.46 32.25
C PHE A 37 1.37 12.34 32.66
N THR A 38 0.77 11.14 32.67
CA THR A 38 -0.60 10.94 33.14
C THR A 38 -0.75 11.27 34.63
N ASP A 39 0.18 10.88 35.50
CA ASP A 39 0.04 11.11 36.94
C ASP A 39 0.12 12.59 37.33
N LYS A 40 0.93 13.39 36.63
CA LYS A 40 1.03 14.84 36.88
C LYS A 40 -0.17 15.62 36.34
N VAL A 41 -0.80 15.14 35.28
CA VAL A 41 -1.92 15.80 34.59
C VAL A 41 -3.28 15.36 35.17
N THR A 42 -3.37 14.20 35.83
CA THR A 42 -4.63 13.70 36.44
C THR A 42 -5.03 14.36 37.77
N ARG A 43 -4.21 15.25 38.35
CA ARG A 43 -4.50 15.94 39.62
C ARG A 43 -5.62 16.99 39.57
N GLY A 44 -6.12 17.34 38.37
CA GLY A 44 -7.27 18.21 38.20
C GLY A 44 -8.41 17.50 37.47
N GLY A 45 -9.51 17.17 38.16
CA GLY A 45 -10.66 16.43 37.58
C GLY A 45 -11.30 17.05 36.33
N LYS A 46 -11.05 18.35 36.06
CA LYS A 46 -11.47 19.03 34.83
C LYS A 46 -10.58 18.75 33.61
N MET A 47 -9.31 18.36 33.79
CA MET A 47 -8.35 18.14 32.71
C MET A 47 -8.48 16.76 32.04
N LYS A 48 -9.01 15.75 32.75
CA LYS A 48 -9.22 14.39 32.20
C LYS A 48 -10.17 14.38 30.99
N LYS A 49 -11.24 15.18 30.99
CA LYS A 49 -12.19 15.25 29.86
C LYS A 49 -11.55 15.85 28.60
N TRP A 50 -10.74 16.89 28.76
CA TRP A 50 -10.03 17.53 27.66
C TRP A 50 -8.90 16.66 27.11
N MET A 51 -8.18 15.93 27.96
CA MET A 51 -7.19 14.96 27.51
C MET A 51 -7.79 13.81 26.70
N LEU A 52 -8.94 13.27 27.15
CA LEU A 52 -9.63 12.19 26.44
C LEU A 52 -10.10 12.66 25.05
N ALA A 53 -10.61 13.90 24.96
CA ALA A 53 -10.99 14.51 23.69
C ALA A 53 -9.79 14.74 22.76
N ILE A 54 -8.66 15.21 23.28
CA ILE A 54 -7.43 15.41 22.50
C ILE A 54 -6.87 14.07 22.02
N CYS A 55 -6.80 13.04 22.87
CA CYS A 55 -6.40 11.70 22.45
C CYS A 55 -7.34 11.12 21.37
N LEU A 56 -8.65 11.31 21.48
CA LEU A 56 -9.63 10.88 20.48
C LEU A 56 -9.48 11.60 19.13
N MET A 57 -8.98 12.84 19.11
CA MET A 57 -8.71 13.57 17.86
C MET A 57 -7.50 13.01 17.09
N PHE A 58 -6.48 12.50 17.79
CA PHE A 58 -5.24 11.99 17.17
C PHE A 58 -5.31 10.54 16.64
N ILE A 59 -6.39 9.79 16.92
CA ILE A 59 -6.53 8.39 16.45
C ILE A 59 -6.86 8.32 14.94
N ASN A 60 -7.26 9.42 14.32
CA ASN A 60 -7.70 9.44 12.92
C ASN A 60 -6.56 9.41 11.87
N GLU A 61 -5.29 9.46 12.26
CA GLU A 61 -4.20 9.74 11.30
C GLU A 61 -3.40 8.52 10.79
N ILE A 62 -3.65 7.28 11.20
CA ILE A 62 -2.69 6.17 10.90
C ILE A 62 -3.31 4.92 10.27
N CYS A 63 -4.11 5.07 9.20
CA CYS A 63 -4.37 3.93 8.33
C CYS A 63 -4.68 4.38 6.89
N GLN A 64 -3.65 4.78 6.14
CA GLN A 64 -3.74 4.81 4.68
C GLN A 64 -3.46 3.38 4.19
N ALA A 65 -4.51 2.62 3.93
CA ALA A 65 -4.37 1.32 3.29
C ALA A 65 -4.01 1.55 1.81
N THR A 66 -2.75 1.33 1.45
CA THR A 66 -2.30 1.37 0.05
C THR A 66 -2.86 0.18 -0.71
N ASP A 67 -3.50 0.40 -1.85
CA ASP A 67 -4.02 -0.68 -2.68
C ASP A 67 -2.91 -1.32 -3.53
N CYS A 68 -3.21 -2.47 -4.14
CA CYS A 68 -2.24 -3.18 -4.96
C CYS A 68 -1.92 -2.47 -6.29
N PHE A 69 -2.76 -1.54 -6.74
CA PHE A 69 -2.48 -0.69 -7.90
C PHE A 69 -1.41 0.35 -7.57
N ASP A 70 -1.48 0.98 -6.41
CA ASP A 70 -0.50 1.94 -5.91
C ASP A 70 0.85 1.27 -5.67
N LEU A 71 0.85 0.07 -5.09
CA LEU A 71 2.07 -0.71 -4.85
C LEU A 71 2.72 -1.13 -6.18
N ALA A 72 1.95 -1.72 -7.10
CA ALA A 72 2.46 -2.12 -8.40
C ALA A 72 2.93 -0.92 -9.23
N GLY A 73 2.17 0.18 -9.25
CA GLY A 73 2.52 1.40 -9.95
C GLY A 73 3.82 2.02 -9.44
N ARG A 74 4.01 2.07 -8.11
CA ARG A 74 5.26 2.53 -7.50
C ARG A 74 6.46 1.66 -7.88
N ASP A 75 6.29 0.33 -7.88
CA ASP A 75 7.37 -0.63 -8.08
C ASP A 75 7.78 -0.70 -9.56
N TYR A 76 6.82 -0.72 -10.48
CA TYR A 76 7.05 -0.76 -11.94
C TYR A 76 7.14 0.62 -12.61
N LYS A 77 7.02 1.71 -11.85
CA LYS A 77 7.02 3.10 -12.35
C LYS A 77 5.90 3.38 -13.37
N ILE A 78 4.75 2.76 -13.16
CA ILE A 78 3.53 2.96 -13.94
C ILE A 78 2.55 3.78 -13.09
N ASP A 79 1.82 4.71 -13.71
CA ASP A 79 0.78 5.45 -13.01
C ASP A 79 -0.29 4.46 -12.46
N PRO A 80 -0.57 4.45 -11.14
CA PRO A 80 -1.61 3.58 -10.56
C PRO A 80 -2.99 3.78 -11.21
N ASP A 81 -3.34 5.00 -11.62
CA ASP A 81 -4.61 5.28 -12.28
C ASP A 81 -4.67 4.70 -13.69
N LEU A 82 -3.52 4.58 -14.37
CA LEU A 82 -3.44 3.85 -15.64
C LEU A 82 -3.70 2.36 -15.42
N LEU A 83 -3.11 1.74 -14.39
CA LEU A 83 -3.35 0.33 -14.08
C LEU A 83 -4.83 0.07 -13.72
N ARG A 84 -5.45 0.99 -12.97
CA ARG A 84 -6.89 0.95 -12.66
C ARG A 84 -7.73 1.05 -13.93
N ALA A 85 -7.41 1.99 -14.82
CA ALA A 85 -8.11 2.17 -16.09
C ALA A 85 -8.02 0.93 -16.99
N ILE A 86 -6.84 0.29 -17.05
CA ILE A 86 -6.63 -0.97 -17.78
C ILE A 86 -7.49 -2.07 -17.16
N SER A 87 -7.41 -2.29 -15.84
CA SER A 87 -8.20 -3.33 -15.19
C SER A 87 -9.72 -3.12 -15.35
N TRP A 88 -10.18 -1.87 -15.32
CA TRP A 88 -11.57 -1.54 -15.62
C TRP A 88 -11.95 -1.90 -17.06
N LYS A 89 -11.08 -1.58 -18.02
CA LYS A 89 -11.30 -1.88 -19.44
C LYS A 89 -11.32 -3.38 -19.71
N GLU A 90 -10.42 -4.11 -19.09
CA GLU A 90 -10.20 -5.54 -19.30
C GLU A 90 -11.31 -6.40 -18.68
N SER A 91 -11.65 -6.19 -17.41
CA SER A 91 -12.60 -7.08 -16.71
C SER A 91 -13.68 -6.37 -15.90
N ARG A 92 -13.67 -5.03 -15.86
CA ARG A 92 -14.49 -4.21 -14.93
C ARG A 92 -14.20 -4.55 -13.46
N TYR A 93 -12.93 -4.74 -13.11
CA TYR A 93 -12.45 -5.14 -11.78
C TYR A 93 -12.97 -6.50 -11.29
N ARG A 94 -13.36 -7.39 -12.21
CA ARG A 94 -13.75 -8.77 -11.87
C ARG A 94 -12.49 -9.61 -11.70
N VAL A 95 -12.26 -10.09 -10.47
CA VAL A 95 -11.07 -10.88 -10.10
C VAL A 95 -11.10 -12.28 -10.75
N ASN A 96 -12.28 -12.87 -10.87
CA ASN A 96 -12.49 -14.20 -11.45
C ASN A 96 -12.91 -14.15 -12.93
N ALA A 97 -12.59 -13.06 -13.64
CA ALA A 97 -12.89 -12.96 -15.06
C ALA A 97 -12.01 -13.92 -15.87
N ILE A 98 -12.63 -14.58 -16.85
CA ILE A 98 -11.93 -15.36 -17.88
C ILE A 98 -12.38 -14.78 -19.22
N GLY A 99 -11.42 -14.21 -19.95
CA GLY A 99 -11.67 -13.56 -21.23
C GLY A 99 -11.35 -14.52 -22.37
N ILE A 100 -12.24 -14.58 -23.35
CA ILE A 100 -12.08 -15.47 -24.50
C ILE A 100 -11.21 -14.76 -25.54
N ASN A 101 -10.08 -15.38 -25.92
CA ASN A 101 -9.26 -14.87 -27.02
C ASN A 101 -9.79 -15.45 -28.35
N PRO A 102 -10.12 -14.62 -29.36
CA PRO A 102 -10.66 -15.09 -30.65
C PRO A 102 -9.67 -15.90 -31.49
N VAL A 103 -8.36 -15.80 -31.22
CA VAL A 103 -7.33 -16.57 -31.95
C VAL A 103 -7.00 -17.85 -31.19
N THR A 104 -6.28 -17.74 -30.08
CA THR A 104 -5.90 -18.86 -29.22
C THR A 104 -5.64 -18.37 -27.79
N GLY A 105 -6.02 -19.20 -26.80
CA GLY A 105 -5.79 -18.91 -25.39
C GLY A 105 -6.96 -18.20 -24.71
N TYR A 106 -6.69 -17.69 -23.52
CA TYR A 106 -7.62 -16.90 -22.72
C TYR A 106 -6.87 -15.93 -21.81
N GLY A 107 -7.52 -14.81 -21.46
CA GLY A 107 -7.01 -13.91 -20.44
C GLY A 107 -7.58 -14.28 -19.06
N SER A 108 -6.76 -14.15 -18.02
CA SER A 108 -7.12 -14.52 -16.65
C SER A 108 -7.15 -13.31 -15.70
N GLY A 109 -8.25 -13.22 -14.96
CA GLY A 109 -8.49 -12.28 -13.88
C GLY A 109 -8.57 -10.82 -14.30
N LEU A 110 -8.28 -9.93 -13.35
CA LEU A 110 -8.66 -8.53 -13.44
C LEU A 110 -7.86 -7.68 -14.44
N MET A 111 -6.63 -8.06 -14.76
CA MET A 111 -5.83 -7.49 -15.83
C MET A 111 -5.80 -8.38 -17.09
N GLN A 112 -6.62 -9.44 -17.12
CA GLN A 112 -6.75 -10.33 -18.27
C GLN A 112 -5.40 -10.88 -18.78
N VAL A 113 -4.52 -11.31 -17.86
CA VAL A 113 -3.19 -11.86 -18.19
C VAL A 113 -3.32 -13.07 -19.12
N ASP A 114 -2.64 -13.04 -20.27
CA ASP A 114 -2.79 -14.06 -21.30
C ASP A 114 -2.17 -15.41 -20.88
N SER A 115 -2.93 -16.48 -21.09
CA SER A 115 -2.56 -17.88 -20.89
C SER A 115 -1.26 -18.33 -21.57
N GLN A 116 -0.84 -17.68 -22.66
CA GLN A 116 0.41 -18.00 -23.36
C GLN A 116 1.63 -17.79 -22.46
N HIS A 117 1.53 -16.90 -21.48
CA HIS A 117 2.60 -16.59 -20.54
C HIS A 117 2.66 -17.52 -19.32
N PHE A 118 1.68 -18.41 -19.13
CA PHE A 118 1.57 -19.20 -17.90
C PHE A 118 2.73 -20.18 -17.70
N ASN A 119 3.33 -20.67 -18.79
CA ASN A 119 4.52 -21.52 -18.70
C ASN A 119 5.74 -20.76 -18.16
N GLU A 120 5.86 -19.47 -18.44
CA GLU A 120 6.90 -18.60 -17.89
C GLU A 120 6.59 -18.29 -16.43
N LEU A 121 5.35 -17.89 -16.13
CA LEU A 121 4.88 -17.56 -14.78
C LEU A 121 5.02 -18.73 -13.80
N ALA A 122 4.86 -19.97 -14.27
CA ALA A 122 5.08 -21.17 -13.47
C ALA A 122 6.52 -21.27 -12.93
N ARG A 123 7.51 -20.68 -13.61
CA ARG A 123 8.91 -20.63 -13.13
C ARG A 123 9.07 -19.73 -11.91
N TYR A 124 8.17 -18.76 -11.74
CA TYR A 124 8.08 -17.90 -10.57
C TYR A 124 7.12 -18.46 -9.50
N GLY A 125 6.58 -19.67 -9.71
CA GLY A 125 5.61 -20.29 -8.81
C GLY A 125 4.19 -19.71 -8.92
N ILE A 126 3.93 -18.90 -9.95
CA ILE A 126 2.61 -18.30 -10.20
C ILE A 126 1.81 -19.27 -11.07
N LYS A 127 0.69 -19.75 -10.53
CA LYS A 127 -0.22 -20.64 -11.25
C LYS A 127 -1.44 -19.87 -11.77
N PRO A 128 -2.13 -20.38 -12.81
CA PRO A 128 -3.31 -19.72 -13.37
C PRO A 128 -4.41 -19.45 -12.33
N GLU A 129 -4.56 -20.33 -11.35
CA GLU A 129 -5.58 -20.20 -10.30
C GLU A 129 -5.30 -18.99 -9.39
N HIS A 130 -4.02 -18.68 -9.13
CA HIS A 130 -3.63 -17.52 -8.33
C HIS A 130 -4.07 -16.22 -9.01
N LEU A 131 -4.02 -16.15 -10.34
CA LEU A 131 -4.42 -14.96 -11.10
C LEU A 131 -5.94 -14.69 -11.01
N THR A 132 -6.75 -15.71 -10.70
CA THR A 132 -8.21 -15.57 -10.55
C THR A 132 -8.69 -15.48 -9.10
N THR A 133 -7.81 -15.73 -8.14
CA THR A 133 -8.13 -15.78 -6.71
C THR A 133 -7.43 -14.67 -5.94
N ASP A 134 -6.20 -14.32 -6.30
CA ASP A 134 -5.41 -13.23 -5.72
C ASP A 134 -5.39 -12.03 -6.67
N PRO A 135 -6.15 -10.95 -6.36
CA PRO A 135 -6.17 -9.77 -7.18
C PRO A 135 -4.82 -9.05 -7.22
N CYS A 136 -4.07 -9.03 -6.12
CA CYS A 136 -2.79 -8.33 -6.05
C CYS A 136 -1.75 -9.01 -6.91
N MET A 137 -1.69 -10.35 -6.88
CA MET A 137 -0.83 -11.11 -7.78
C MET A 137 -1.19 -10.87 -9.25
N ASN A 138 -2.47 -10.78 -9.58
CA ASN A 138 -2.92 -10.45 -10.93
C ASN A 138 -2.49 -9.04 -11.37
N ILE A 139 -2.69 -8.02 -10.51
CA ILE A 139 -2.25 -6.64 -10.76
C ILE A 139 -0.74 -6.57 -10.99
N TYR A 140 0.05 -7.17 -10.10
CA TYR A 140 1.51 -7.19 -10.22
C TYR A 140 1.97 -7.90 -11.49
N THR A 141 1.33 -9.00 -11.86
CA THR A 141 1.65 -9.75 -13.08
C THR A 141 1.32 -8.93 -14.33
N GLY A 142 0.16 -8.27 -14.36
CA GLY A 142 -0.21 -7.38 -15.46
C GLY A 142 0.74 -6.19 -15.57
N ALA A 143 1.10 -5.56 -14.45
CA ALA A 143 2.07 -4.48 -14.41
C ALA A 143 3.47 -4.90 -14.86
N TYR A 144 3.91 -6.13 -14.51
CA TYR A 144 5.17 -6.70 -15.02
C TYR A 144 5.19 -6.79 -16.54
N TYR A 145 4.14 -7.34 -17.16
CA TYR A 145 4.08 -7.46 -18.62
C TYR A 145 3.97 -6.09 -19.32
N LEU A 146 3.28 -5.12 -18.71
CA LEU A 146 3.25 -3.75 -19.20
C LEU A 146 4.64 -3.09 -19.13
N ALA A 147 5.39 -3.32 -18.06
CA ALA A 147 6.71 -2.71 -17.84
C ALA A 147 7.80 -3.27 -18.77
N ILE A 148 7.64 -4.49 -19.30
CA ILE A 148 8.59 -5.06 -20.27
C ILE A 148 8.17 -4.81 -21.73
N ALA A 149 6.92 -4.40 -21.97
CA ALA A 149 6.39 -4.13 -23.31
C ALA A 149 6.74 -2.72 -23.81
N TYR A 150 7.02 -1.77 -22.91
CA TYR A 150 7.32 -0.37 -23.19
C TYR A 150 8.66 0.03 -22.55
#